data_AF-A0A1H2KC67-F1
#
_entry.id   AF-A0A1H2KC67-F1
#
_cell.length_a   1.000
_cell.length_b   1.000
_cell.length_c   1.000
_cell.angle_alpha   90.00
_cell.angle_beta   90.00
_cell.angle_gamma   90.00
#
_symmetry.space_group_name_H-M   'P 1'
#
loop_
_entity.id
_entity.type
_entity.pdbx_description
1 polymer ?
#
loop_
_entity_poly.entity_id
_entity_poly.type
_entity_poly.pdbx_seq_one_letter_code
_entity_poly.pdbx_strand_id
1 'polypeptide(L)'
;MKKGNIPVLLVSTMDTKEEETRYVYECLNKQNITPLIMDAGIRGESPPGVAVTRSDVIRASGKTSDEIKNISSEGEAMEVMINGATKCALSLYNESKIQGIIGLGGSMGTTLGTGIMRAFPIGFPKVMISTMGAQNMRTFVGTRDILVLNSVSDLAGLNRMTRKILHNGASAISGMTNLTHRDKNSETPLAFLTTMGPTETCAKAMRQKLGKKGIEVVTFHSIGTGGAAMERMIQEEKVNMVVDLSLHELMDRHFGGAFDPGPNRTASAIRAGIPTILVPGNMDFIVSGPMEQAKKNFPGRKYHKHNAHITCMSTQLEEIRQIAELLADRCNKGTGLMAMLIPMKGFSDFSKAGGPLTNPEGPSIFAETFKKFLKRDILFECLPYHINDEAFIDAIFDSLNKINAFKSIKRAGIGTKNSTRYFNNGVNLTRFHRPGKSPAHWLHYIETIKNYNHQELEGLAPEIKRKTASFKPLAIPDVKISDIESFKKIKKETSLMCQSITQTFMAINPQLKALITGGGGMGGMLSIVSEFTRQTDSTTKFSSPCTSEA
;
A
#
# COMPACT_ATOMS: atom_id res chain seq x y z
N MET A 1 5.46 25.22 -34.05
CA MET A 1 6.51 24.23 -34.34
C MET A 1 5.95 23.26 -35.37
N LYS A 2 6.61 23.06 -36.52
CA LYS A 2 6.26 21.93 -37.41
C LYS A 2 6.38 20.66 -36.56
N LYS A 3 5.27 19.95 -36.32
CA LYS A 3 5.29 18.67 -35.60
C LYS A 3 6.26 17.76 -36.37
N GLY A 4 7.40 17.40 -35.77
CA GLY A 4 8.21 16.31 -36.30
C GLY A 4 7.35 15.05 -36.37
N ASN A 5 7.61 14.16 -37.32
CA ASN A 5 6.84 12.92 -37.43
C ASN A 5 6.87 12.14 -36.10
N ILE A 6 5.72 11.63 -35.69
CA ILE A 6 5.55 10.94 -34.42
C ILE A 6 5.93 9.47 -34.63
N PRO A 7 6.99 8.94 -33.99
CA PRO A 7 7.41 7.57 -34.22
C PRO A 7 6.55 6.56 -33.45
N VAL A 8 6.14 5.47 -34.09
CA VAL A 8 5.34 4.39 -33.50
C VAL A 8 5.99 3.05 -33.82
N LEU A 9 6.12 2.19 -32.81
CA LEU A 9 6.60 0.82 -33.00
C LEU A 9 5.49 -0.07 -33.55
N LEU A 10 5.69 -0.67 -34.71
CA LEU A 10 4.79 -1.65 -35.32
C LEU A 10 5.39 -3.06 -35.15
N VAL A 11 4.83 -3.82 -34.21
CA VAL A 11 5.31 -5.17 -33.87
C VAL A 11 4.51 -6.22 -34.64
N SER A 12 5.21 -7.14 -35.30
CA SER A 12 4.58 -8.24 -36.03
C SER A 12 5.49 -9.46 -36.19
N THR A 13 4.90 -10.57 -36.61
CA THR A 13 5.61 -11.77 -37.08
C THR A 13 5.74 -11.69 -38.60
N MET A 14 6.83 -11.07 -39.09
CA MET A 14 6.95 -10.71 -40.51
C MET A 14 7.02 -11.93 -41.44
N ASP A 15 7.36 -13.10 -40.94
CA ASP A 15 7.34 -14.38 -41.65
C ASP A 15 5.92 -14.82 -42.10
N THR A 16 4.87 -14.32 -41.43
CA THR A 16 3.48 -14.73 -41.70
C THR A 16 2.49 -13.57 -41.86
N LYS A 17 2.91 -12.35 -41.53
CA LYS A 17 2.04 -11.16 -41.47
C LYS A 17 2.63 -9.96 -42.19
N GLU A 18 3.59 -10.17 -43.12
CA GLU A 18 4.22 -9.07 -43.83
C GLU A 18 3.20 -8.21 -44.58
N GLU A 19 2.29 -8.81 -45.37
CA GLU A 19 1.33 -8.07 -46.19
C GLU A 19 0.46 -7.12 -45.35
N GLU A 20 -0.10 -7.60 -44.25
CA GLU A 20 -0.93 -6.83 -43.33
C GLU A 20 -0.11 -5.75 -42.60
N THR A 21 1.12 -6.09 -42.20
CA THR A 21 2.03 -5.15 -41.52
C THR A 21 2.42 -3.99 -42.43
N ARG A 22 2.75 -4.27 -43.69
CA ARG A 22 3.06 -3.23 -44.69
C ARG A 22 1.85 -2.35 -44.97
N TYR A 23 0.64 -2.90 -44.99
CA TYR A 23 -0.56 -2.08 -45.13
C TYR A 23 -0.78 -1.15 -43.93
N VAL A 24 -0.58 -1.62 -42.69
CA VAL A 24 -0.64 -0.75 -41.50
C VAL A 24 0.44 0.32 -41.55
N TYR A 25 1.66 -0.04 -41.95
CA TYR A 25 2.76 0.90 -42.16
C TYR A 25 2.38 2.03 -43.13
N GLU A 26 1.78 1.69 -44.28
CA GLU A 26 1.29 2.69 -45.24
C GLU A 26 0.18 3.58 -44.67
N CYS A 27 -0.77 3.00 -43.92
CA CYS A 27 -1.83 3.76 -43.27
C CYS A 27 -1.28 4.78 -42.26
N LEU A 28 -0.26 4.39 -41.47
CA LEU A 28 0.40 5.28 -40.51
C LEU A 28 1.18 6.40 -41.20
N ASN A 29 1.94 6.07 -42.25
CA ASN A 29 2.66 7.07 -43.04
C ASN A 29 1.74 8.14 -43.63
N LYS A 30 0.57 7.74 -44.14
CA LYS A 30 -0.45 8.68 -44.66
C LYS A 30 -1.01 9.62 -43.59
N GLN A 31 -0.82 9.30 -42.30
CA GLN A 31 -1.24 10.10 -41.15
C GLN A 31 -0.09 10.87 -40.49
N ASN A 32 1.06 11.01 -41.17
CA ASN A 32 2.28 11.67 -40.65
C ASN A 32 2.85 11.00 -39.38
N ILE A 33 2.56 9.72 -39.18
CA ILE A 33 3.22 8.88 -38.18
C ILE A 33 4.41 8.19 -38.85
N THR A 34 5.54 8.07 -38.15
CA THR A 34 6.72 7.31 -38.63
C THR A 34 6.71 5.91 -37.99
N PRO A 35 6.18 4.89 -38.67
CA PRO A 35 6.25 3.52 -38.20
C PRO A 35 7.68 2.97 -38.23
N LEU A 36 8.10 2.34 -37.13
CA LEU A 36 9.29 1.51 -37.03
C LEU A 36 8.84 0.05 -36.93
N ILE A 37 9.16 -0.77 -37.92
CA ILE A 37 8.77 -2.20 -37.90
C ILE A 37 9.72 -2.96 -36.99
N MET A 38 9.17 -3.76 -36.07
CA MET A 38 9.88 -4.77 -35.31
C MET A 38 9.37 -6.16 -35.71
N ASP A 39 10.30 -7.00 -36.16
CA ASP A 39 10.04 -8.40 -36.47
C ASP A 39 10.41 -9.28 -35.28
N ALA A 40 9.41 -9.92 -34.70
CA ALA A 40 9.58 -10.89 -33.62
C ALA A 40 8.96 -12.26 -33.97
N GLY A 41 8.91 -12.59 -35.27
CA GLY A 41 8.60 -13.96 -35.74
C GLY A 41 9.71 -14.95 -35.40
N ILE A 42 9.42 -16.25 -35.51
CA ILE A 42 10.34 -17.34 -35.11
C ILE A 42 10.96 -18.08 -36.31
N ARG A 43 10.56 -17.78 -37.56
CA ARG A 43 11.01 -18.48 -38.77
C ARG A 43 11.68 -17.54 -39.77
N GLY A 44 12.68 -18.05 -40.49
CA GLY A 44 13.35 -17.36 -41.60
C GLY A 44 14.18 -16.14 -41.19
N GLU A 45 14.40 -15.23 -42.13
CA GLU A 45 15.09 -13.94 -41.93
C GLU A 45 14.11 -12.76 -42.01
N SER A 46 14.50 -11.60 -41.48
CA SER A 46 13.65 -10.42 -41.56
C SER A 46 13.67 -9.82 -42.97
N PRO A 47 12.51 -9.44 -43.54
CA PRO A 47 12.50 -8.79 -44.84
C PRO A 47 13.15 -7.39 -44.78
N PRO A 48 13.55 -6.81 -45.93
CA PRO A 48 14.15 -5.47 -45.97
C PRO A 48 13.25 -4.38 -45.35
N GLY A 49 13.86 -3.36 -44.74
CA GLY A 49 13.14 -2.22 -44.17
C GLY A 49 12.50 -2.48 -42.79
N VAL A 50 12.85 -3.59 -42.13
CA VAL A 50 12.57 -3.82 -40.71
C VAL A 50 13.59 -3.04 -39.86
N ALA A 51 13.11 -2.22 -38.93
CA ALA A 51 13.96 -1.35 -38.10
C ALA A 51 14.58 -2.08 -36.89
N VAL A 52 13.83 -3.01 -36.29
CA VAL A 52 14.35 -3.94 -35.28
C VAL A 52 14.19 -5.35 -35.81
N THR A 53 15.30 -5.95 -36.25
CA THR A 53 15.28 -7.24 -36.94
C THR A 53 15.06 -8.38 -35.96
N ARG A 54 14.67 -9.55 -36.47
CA ARG A 54 14.60 -10.79 -35.70
C ARG A 54 15.93 -11.08 -35.01
N SER A 55 17.06 -10.89 -35.69
CA SER A 55 18.39 -11.07 -35.12
C SER A 55 18.66 -10.14 -33.93
N ASP A 56 18.15 -8.91 -33.96
CA ASP A 56 18.25 -7.97 -32.82
C ASP A 56 17.43 -8.45 -31.63
N VAL A 57 16.19 -8.93 -31.89
CA VAL A 57 15.32 -9.50 -30.86
C VAL A 57 15.93 -10.74 -30.21
N ILE A 58 16.48 -11.65 -31.02
CA ILE A 58 17.16 -12.87 -30.55
C ILE A 58 18.38 -12.50 -29.70
N ARG A 59 19.21 -11.57 -30.17
CA ARG A 59 20.38 -11.10 -29.41
C ARG A 59 19.97 -10.49 -28.07
N ALA A 60 18.90 -9.69 -28.04
CA ALA A 60 18.40 -9.09 -26.81
C ALA A 60 17.80 -10.11 -25.83
N SER A 61 17.27 -11.23 -26.32
CA SER A 61 16.79 -12.31 -25.45
C SER A 61 17.94 -13.05 -24.74
N GLY A 62 19.17 -12.90 -25.23
CA GLY A 62 20.36 -13.60 -24.72
C GLY A 62 20.50 -15.02 -25.27
N LYS A 63 19.81 -15.31 -26.38
CA LYS A 63 19.86 -16.59 -27.08
C LYS A 63 20.45 -16.44 -28.48
N THR A 64 20.83 -17.56 -29.07
CA THR A 64 21.24 -17.68 -30.47
C THR A 64 20.06 -18.13 -31.35
N SER A 65 20.18 -17.95 -32.67
CA SER A 65 19.15 -18.43 -33.61
C SER A 65 18.98 -19.95 -33.54
N ASP A 66 20.08 -20.70 -33.37
CA ASP A 66 20.05 -22.16 -33.31
C ASP A 66 19.39 -22.65 -32.02
N GLU A 67 19.64 -22.00 -30.88
CA GLU A 67 18.93 -22.30 -29.64
C GLU A 67 17.42 -22.13 -29.79
N ILE A 68 16.95 -21.11 -30.50
CA ILE A 68 15.51 -20.87 -30.69
C ILE A 68 14.90 -21.91 -31.65
N LYS A 69 15.60 -22.26 -32.74
CA LYS A 69 15.16 -23.30 -33.67
C LYS A 69 15.04 -24.68 -33.02
N ASN A 70 15.86 -24.94 -32.00
CA ASN A 70 15.87 -26.20 -31.26
C ASN A 70 14.78 -26.29 -30.19
N ILE A 71 14.01 -25.22 -29.95
CA ILE A 71 12.85 -25.27 -29.06
C ILE A 71 11.70 -25.94 -29.83
N SER A 72 11.23 -27.08 -29.31
CA SER A 72 10.18 -27.87 -29.95
C SER A 72 8.80 -27.21 -29.90
N SER A 73 8.53 -26.42 -28.86
CA SER A 73 7.27 -25.71 -28.65
C SER A 73 7.31 -24.30 -29.23
N GLU A 74 6.42 -23.99 -30.18
CA GLU A 74 6.27 -22.63 -30.70
C GLU A 74 5.94 -21.62 -29.59
N GLY A 75 5.20 -22.06 -28.55
CA GLY A 75 4.89 -21.25 -27.38
C GLY A 75 6.14 -20.86 -26.58
N GLU A 76 6.99 -21.83 -26.28
CA GLU A 76 8.25 -21.59 -25.55
C GLU A 76 9.21 -20.70 -26.36
N ALA A 77 9.31 -20.94 -27.67
CA ALA A 77 10.10 -20.10 -28.56
C ALA A 77 9.57 -18.66 -28.57
N MET A 78 8.24 -18.49 -28.57
CA MET A 78 7.61 -17.18 -28.53
C MET A 78 7.85 -16.45 -27.21
N GLU A 79 7.90 -17.14 -26.07
CA GLU A 79 8.24 -16.51 -24.78
C GLU A 79 9.65 -15.91 -24.80
N VAL A 80 10.62 -16.61 -25.39
CA VAL A 80 11.99 -16.10 -25.60
C VAL A 80 11.96 -14.85 -26.48
N MET A 81 11.20 -14.87 -27.57
CA MET A 81 11.06 -13.74 -28.48
C MET A 81 10.38 -12.53 -27.81
N ILE A 82 9.34 -12.75 -27.01
CA ILE A 82 8.67 -11.70 -26.22
C ILE A 82 9.67 -11.02 -25.29
N ASN A 83 10.51 -11.79 -24.59
CA ASN A 83 11.51 -11.25 -23.69
C ASN A 83 12.54 -10.37 -24.42
N GLY A 84 13.05 -10.83 -25.56
CA GLY A 84 13.97 -10.05 -26.40
C GLY A 84 13.32 -8.78 -26.96
N ALA A 85 12.12 -8.92 -27.53
CA ALA A 85 11.39 -7.83 -28.16
C ALA A 85 10.99 -6.76 -27.14
N THR A 86 10.63 -7.17 -25.93
CA THR A 86 10.34 -6.25 -24.81
C THR A 86 11.54 -5.39 -24.46
N LYS A 87 12.75 -5.98 -24.38
CA LYS A 87 13.98 -5.21 -24.10
C LYS A 87 14.28 -4.20 -25.22
N CYS A 88 14.16 -4.61 -26.48
CA CYS A 88 14.34 -3.69 -27.61
C CYS A 88 13.30 -2.56 -27.60
N ALA A 89 12.04 -2.89 -27.38
CA ALA A 89 10.95 -1.91 -27.34
C ALA A 89 11.12 -0.90 -26.19
N LEU A 90 11.54 -1.35 -25.01
CA LEU A 90 11.84 -0.48 -23.86
C LEU A 90 13.08 0.39 -24.09
N SER A 91 14.12 -0.10 -24.78
CA SER A 91 15.26 0.74 -25.17
C SER A 91 14.81 1.89 -26.08
N LEU A 92 13.99 1.61 -27.10
CA LEU A 92 13.42 2.66 -27.95
C LEU A 92 12.56 3.66 -27.16
N TYR A 93 11.78 3.18 -26.19
CA TYR A 93 10.97 4.03 -25.32
C TYR A 93 11.82 4.95 -24.44
N ASN A 94 12.81 4.39 -23.75
CA ASN A 94 13.68 5.13 -22.83
C ASN A 94 14.52 6.18 -23.56
N GLU A 95 14.88 5.91 -24.83
CA GLU A 95 15.57 6.85 -25.71
C GLU A 95 14.61 7.86 -26.39
N SER A 96 13.32 7.86 -26.03
CA SER A 96 12.27 8.70 -26.63
C SER A 96 12.16 8.55 -28.16
N LYS A 97 12.54 7.39 -28.70
CA LYS A 97 12.49 7.05 -30.13
C LYS A 97 11.13 6.54 -30.59
N ILE A 98 10.21 6.26 -29.67
CA ILE A 98 8.82 5.87 -29.97
C ILE A 98 7.85 6.58 -29.02
N GLN A 99 6.64 6.88 -29.51
CA GLN A 99 5.57 7.53 -28.77
C GLN A 99 4.29 6.68 -28.70
N GLY A 100 4.30 5.50 -29.31
CA GLY A 100 3.23 4.52 -29.23
C GLY A 100 3.70 3.16 -29.76
N ILE A 101 2.89 2.14 -29.50
CA ILE A 101 3.10 0.78 -29.97
C ILE A 101 1.80 0.23 -30.54
N ILE A 102 1.89 -0.41 -31.71
CA ILE A 102 0.81 -1.13 -32.35
C ILE A 102 1.27 -2.53 -32.75
N GLY A 103 0.41 -3.52 -32.58
CA GLY A 103 0.65 -4.89 -33.02
C GLY A 103 -0.57 -5.49 -33.71
N LEU A 104 -0.36 -6.55 -34.48
CA LEU A 104 -1.42 -7.30 -35.14
C LEU A 104 -1.15 -8.80 -35.15
N GLY A 105 -2.19 -9.63 -35.06
CA GLY A 105 -2.04 -11.06 -35.28
C GLY A 105 -3.16 -11.94 -34.74
N GLY A 106 -2.98 -13.25 -34.94
CA GLY A 106 -3.83 -14.29 -34.37
C GLY A 106 -3.56 -14.52 -32.87
N SER A 107 -3.81 -15.72 -32.35
CA SER A 107 -3.51 -16.07 -30.95
C SER A 107 -2.04 -15.78 -30.57
N MET A 108 -1.08 -16.33 -31.32
CA MET A 108 0.35 -16.14 -31.06
C MET A 108 0.80 -14.67 -31.21
N GLY A 109 0.36 -14.00 -32.28
CA GLY A 109 0.67 -12.58 -32.48
C GLY A 109 0.06 -11.67 -31.40
N THR A 110 -1.11 -12.04 -30.87
CA THR A 110 -1.73 -11.34 -29.73
C THR A 110 -0.94 -11.56 -28.45
N THR A 111 -0.51 -12.79 -28.17
CA THR A 111 0.38 -13.10 -27.04
C THR A 111 1.67 -12.28 -27.13
N LEU A 112 2.28 -12.23 -28.32
CA LEU A 112 3.49 -11.45 -28.59
C LEU A 112 3.29 -9.94 -28.37
N GLY A 113 2.35 -9.35 -29.10
CA GLY A 113 2.11 -7.91 -29.08
C GLY A 113 1.70 -7.43 -27.70
N THR A 114 0.74 -8.10 -27.06
CA THR A 114 0.30 -7.72 -25.72
C THR A 114 1.37 -8.00 -24.65
N GLY A 115 2.17 -9.05 -24.81
CA GLY A 115 3.32 -9.34 -23.95
C GLY A 115 4.29 -8.17 -23.85
N ILE A 116 4.66 -7.62 -25.01
CA ILE A 116 5.54 -6.45 -25.11
C ILE A 116 4.83 -5.20 -24.57
N MET A 117 3.58 -4.95 -25.00
CA MET A 117 2.80 -3.79 -24.57
C MET A 117 2.64 -3.72 -23.04
N ARG A 118 2.59 -4.88 -22.36
CA ARG A 118 2.44 -4.92 -20.89
C ARG A 118 3.64 -4.33 -20.15
N ALA A 119 4.79 -4.18 -20.79
CA ALA A 119 5.98 -3.58 -20.18
C ALA A 119 5.91 -2.05 -20.08
N PHE A 120 5.16 -1.39 -20.97
CA PHE A 120 5.03 0.05 -21.02
C PHE A 120 4.13 0.59 -19.89
N PRO A 121 4.33 1.85 -19.44
CA PRO A 121 3.51 2.44 -18.39
C PRO A 121 2.08 2.71 -18.85
N ILE A 122 1.20 2.95 -17.88
CA ILE A 122 -0.17 3.43 -18.12
C ILE A 122 -0.10 4.80 -18.80
N GLY A 123 -1.00 5.06 -19.75
CA GLY A 123 -1.05 6.31 -20.52
C GLY A 123 -0.20 6.29 -21.80
N PHE A 124 0.80 5.40 -21.92
CA PHE A 124 1.52 5.22 -23.18
C PHE A 124 0.59 4.64 -24.27
N PRO A 125 0.49 5.20 -25.47
CA PRO A 125 -0.41 4.65 -26.51
C PRO A 125 -0.09 3.20 -26.91
N LYS A 126 -1.05 2.28 -26.70
CA LYS A 126 -0.91 0.83 -26.95
C LYS A 126 -2.14 0.29 -27.68
N VAL A 127 -1.99 -0.21 -28.90
CA VAL A 127 -3.11 -0.77 -29.71
C VAL A 127 -2.77 -2.17 -30.23
N MET A 128 -3.62 -3.16 -29.96
CA MET A 128 -3.49 -4.52 -30.45
C MET A 128 -4.65 -4.86 -31.40
N ILE A 129 -4.38 -5.20 -32.65
CA ILE A 129 -5.38 -5.72 -33.60
C ILE A 129 -5.37 -7.24 -33.52
N SER A 130 -6.43 -7.86 -32.99
CA SER A 130 -6.40 -9.26 -32.57
C SER A 130 -7.61 -10.04 -33.06
N THR A 131 -7.37 -11.27 -33.56
CA THR A 131 -8.46 -12.24 -33.82
C THR A 131 -9.06 -12.79 -32.53
N MET A 132 -8.38 -12.59 -31.39
CA MET A 132 -8.81 -13.00 -30.06
C MET A 132 -9.54 -11.88 -29.31
N GLY A 133 -9.77 -10.70 -29.94
CA GLY A 133 -10.27 -9.52 -29.24
C GLY A 133 -11.66 -9.67 -28.60
N ALA A 134 -12.45 -10.65 -29.04
CA ALA A 134 -13.75 -10.98 -28.46
C ALA A 134 -13.70 -12.13 -27.42
N GLN A 135 -12.51 -12.61 -27.05
CA GLN A 135 -12.31 -13.69 -26.07
C GLN A 135 -11.95 -13.15 -24.68
N ASN A 136 -11.65 -14.05 -23.74
CA ASN A 136 -11.14 -13.65 -22.43
C ASN A 136 -9.75 -13.00 -22.55
N MET A 137 -9.73 -11.67 -22.42
CA MET A 137 -8.51 -10.87 -22.57
C MET A 137 -7.68 -10.73 -21.29
N ARG A 138 -8.09 -11.31 -20.15
CA ARG A 138 -7.46 -11.08 -18.82
C ARG A 138 -5.94 -11.29 -18.83
N THR A 139 -5.45 -12.37 -19.42
CA THR A 139 -4.01 -12.70 -19.48
C THR A 139 -3.26 -11.90 -20.55
N PHE A 140 -3.97 -11.43 -21.57
CA PHE A 140 -3.41 -10.62 -22.64
C PHE A 140 -3.24 -9.16 -22.21
N VAL A 141 -4.27 -8.51 -21.67
CA VAL A 141 -4.14 -7.10 -21.24
C VAL A 141 -3.49 -6.96 -19.87
N GLY A 142 -3.69 -7.95 -18.99
CA GLY A 142 -3.22 -7.91 -17.61
C GLY A 142 -3.80 -6.71 -16.86
N THR A 143 -2.92 -5.87 -16.32
CA THR A 143 -3.26 -4.66 -15.55
C THR A 143 -2.97 -3.37 -16.33
N ARG A 144 -3.00 -3.44 -17.66
CA ARG A 144 -2.64 -2.34 -18.56
C ARG A 144 -3.80 -1.86 -19.40
N ASP A 145 -3.73 -0.60 -19.79
CA ASP A 145 -4.61 0.15 -20.69
C ASP A 145 -4.30 -0.16 -22.17
N ILE A 146 -4.31 -1.44 -22.53
CA ILE A 146 -4.11 -1.88 -23.93
C ILE A 146 -5.47 -1.83 -24.65
N LEU A 147 -5.56 -1.04 -25.71
CA LEU A 147 -6.73 -1.06 -26.59
C LEU A 147 -6.67 -2.27 -27.51
N VAL A 148 -7.60 -3.21 -27.36
CA VAL A 148 -7.71 -4.37 -28.25
C VAL A 148 -8.80 -4.12 -29.28
N LEU A 149 -8.42 -4.05 -30.55
CA LEU A 149 -9.34 -3.99 -31.69
C LEU A 149 -9.56 -5.41 -32.22
N ASN A 150 -10.78 -5.94 -32.09
CA ASN A 150 -11.13 -7.23 -32.67
C ASN A 150 -11.01 -7.18 -34.20
N SER A 151 -10.27 -8.12 -34.79
CA SER A 151 -10.02 -8.15 -36.24
C SER A 151 -11.23 -8.60 -37.06
N VAL A 152 -12.30 -9.11 -36.40
CA VAL A 152 -13.55 -9.65 -36.96
C VAL A 152 -13.36 -10.90 -37.82
N SER A 153 -12.49 -10.83 -38.84
CA SER A 153 -12.03 -11.97 -39.62
C SER A 153 -10.60 -12.34 -39.24
N ASP A 154 -10.16 -13.51 -39.69
CA ASP A 154 -8.74 -13.87 -39.61
C ASP A 154 -7.86 -12.86 -40.38
N LEU A 155 -6.60 -12.77 -39.96
CA LEU A 155 -5.55 -11.97 -40.60
C LEU A 155 -4.71 -12.89 -41.50
N ALA A 156 -5.33 -13.32 -42.59
CA ALA A 156 -4.74 -14.18 -43.62
C ALA A 156 -4.76 -13.45 -44.97
N GLY A 157 -4.01 -12.37 -45.04
CA GLY A 157 -3.91 -11.48 -46.20
C GLY A 157 -4.91 -10.33 -46.21
N LEU A 158 -4.76 -9.46 -47.21
CA LEU A 158 -5.58 -8.25 -47.34
C LEU A 158 -6.86 -8.49 -48.15
N ASN A 159 -8.00 -8.17 -47.53
CA ASN A 159 -9.31 -8.15 -48.18
C ASN A 159 -10.08 -6.90 -47.79
N ARG A 160 -11.30 -6.74 -48.34
CA ARG A 160 -12.14 -5.55 -48.09
C ARG A 160 -12.44 -5.31 -46.60
N MET A 161 -12.46 -6.36 -45.79
CA MET A 161 -12.74 -6.30 -44.35
C MET A 161 -11.47 -6.00 -43.57
N THR A 162 -10.41 -6.78 -43.78
CA THR A 162 -9.15 -6.60 -43.06
C THR A 162 -8.54 -5.23 -43.34
N ARG A 163 -8.62 -4.70 -44.56
CA ARG A 163 -8.18 -3.32 -44.87
C ARG A 163 -8.89 -2.26 -44.03
N LYS A 164 -10.23 -2.35 -43.89
CA LYS A 164 -10.99 -1.39 -43.07
C LYS A 164 -10.58 -1.46 -41.61
N ILE A 165 -10.37 -2.67 -41.09
CA ILE A 165 -10.08 -2.88 -39.67
C ILE A 165 -8.64 -2.50 -39.34
N LEU A 166 -7.68 -2.87 -40.19
CA LEU A 166 -6.29 -2.45 -40.08
C LEU A 166 -6.16 -0.92 -40.18
N HIS A 167 -6.90 -0.29 -41.09
CA HIS A 167 -6.97 1.17 -41.19
C HIS A 167 -7.51 1.81 -39.90
N ASN A 168 -8.57 1.24 -39.30
CA ASN A 168 -9.11 1.73 -38.03
C ASN A 168 -8.09 1.59 -36.89
N GLY A 169 -7.35 0.47 -36.81
CA GLY A 169 -6.29 0.29 -35.82
C GLY A 169 -5.15 1.31 -36.00
N ALA A 170 -4.71 1.55 -37.23
CA ALA A 170 -3.73 2.58 -37.55
C ALA A 170 -4.22 3.99 -37.18
N SER A 171 -5.49 4.28 -37.43
CA SER A 171 -6.11 5.57 -37.08
C SER A 171 -6.25 5.76 -35.57
N ALA A 172 -6.57 4.69 -34.83
CA ALA A 172 -6.66 4.71 -33.37
C ALA A 172 -5.32 5.08 -32.73
N ILE A 173 -4.22 4.38 -33.09
CA ILE A 173 -2.90 4.70 -32.53
C ILE A 173 -2.43 6.09 -32.98
N SER A 174 -2.74 6.52 -34.20
CA SER A 174 -2.42 7.86 -34.70
C SER A 174 -3.15 8.95 -33.89
N GLY A 175 -4.41 8.73 -33.51
CA GLY A 175 -5.17 9.63 -32.64
C GLY A 175 -4.59 9.69 -31.22
N MET A 176 -4.34 8.52 -30.61
CA MET A 176 -3.80 8.42 -29.24
C MET A 176 -2.43 9.10 -29.10
N THR A 177 -1.57 8.95 -30.12
CA THR A 177 -0.23 9.54 -30.10
C THR A 177 -0.22 11.05 -30.37
N ASN A 178 -1.15 11.54 -31.20
CA ASN A 178 -1.29 12.97 -31.50
C ASN A 178 -1.81 13.82 -30.35
N LEU A 179 -2.49 13.21 -29.38
CA LEU A 179 -3.16 13.85 -28.24
C LEU A 179 -2.42 13.64 -26.91
N THR A 180 -1.14 13.29 -26.94
CA THR A 180 -0.39 12.88 -25.75
C THR A 180 -0.51 13.92 -24.62
N HIS A 181 -1.36 13.59 -23.64
CA HIS A 181 -1.37 14.20 -22.33
C HIS A 181 -0.04 13.86 -21.69
N ARG A 182 0.91 14.79 -21.72
CA ARG A 182 2.10 14.69 -20.88
C ARG A 182 1.65 15.06 -19.48
N ASP A 183 1.47 14.05 -18.65
CA ASP A 183 1.19 14.28 -17.24
C ASP A 183 2.28 15.21 -16.68
N LYS A 184 1.81 16.32 -16.11
CA LYS A 184 2.68 17.11 -15.24
C LYS A 184 2.84 16.27 -13.99
N ASN A 185 4.08 15.98 -13.61
CA ASN A 185 4.36 15.38 -12.30
C ASN A 185 3.55 16.14 -11.24
N SER A 186 2.52 15.49 -10.71
CA SER A 186 1.70 16.03 -9.66
C SER A 186 2.49 15.84 -8.36
N GLU A 187 2.78 16.93 -7.65
CA GLU A 187 3.31 16.84 -6.29
C GLU A 187 2.19 16.59 -5.26
N THR A 188 0.94 16.40 -5.73
CA THR A 188 -0.20 16.08 -4.87
C THR A 188 0.03 14.72 -4.20
N PRO A 189 -0.09 14.60 -2.87
CA PRO A 189 0.05 13.32 -2.20
C PRO A 189 -0.98 12.31 -2.71
N LEU A 190 -0.52 11.10 -3.02
CA LEU A 190 -1.33 10.03 -3.59
C LEU A 190 -1.57 8.92 -2.57
N ALA A 191 -2.84 8.54 -2.40
CA ALA A 191 -3.27 7.42 -1.58
C ALA A 191 -3.94 6.35 -2.45
N PHE A 192 -3.58 5.10 -2.24
CA PHE A 192 -4.31 3.97 -2.82
C PHE A 192 -5.28 3.39 -1.81
N LEU A 193 -6.47 3.04 -2.29
CA LEU A 193 -7.56 2.50 -1.48
C LEU A 193 -8.14 1.27 -2.17
N THR A 194 -8.21 0.14 -1.48
CA THR A 194 -8.98 -1.03 -1.98
C THR A 194 -10.41 -0.99 -1.46
N THR A 195 -11.36 -1.59 -2.18
CA THR A 195 -12.74 -1.77 -1.69
C THR A 195 -13.47 -2.87 -2.47
N MET A 196 -14.65 -3.25 -1.99
CA MET A 196 -15.71 -3.91 -2.75
C MET A 196 -17.06 -3.29 -2.34
N GLY A 197 -18.14 -3.65 -3.03
CA GLY A 197 -19.49 -3.21 -2.70
C GLY A 197 -19.84 -3.26 -1.20
N PRO A 198 -19.59 -4.38 -0.48
CA PRO A 198 -19.91 -4.50 0.94
C PRO A 198 -19.07 -3.64 1.90
N THR A 199 -18.02 -2.96 1.42
CA THR A 199 -17.17 -2.02 2.20
C THR A 199 -17.23 -0.59 1.64
N GLU A 200 -18.14 -0.33 0.70
CA GLU A 200 -18.19 0.92 -0.04
C GLU A 200 -18.54 2.12 0.82
N THR A 201 -19.35 1.93 1.88
CA THR A 201 -19.66 2.98 2.86
C THR A 201 -18.38 3.54 3.50
N CYS A 202 -17.49 2.65 3.97
CA CYS A 202 -16.20 3.03 4.52
C CYS A 202 -15.28 3.65 3.45
N ALA A 203 -15.15 3.02 2.27
CA ALA A 203 -14.30 3.52 1.19
C ALA A 203 -14.70 4.92 0.70
N LYS A 204 -16.01 5.17 0.54
CA LYS A 204 -16.56 6.48 0.17
C LYS A 204 -16.20 7.55 1.19
N ALA A 205 -16.39 7.27 2.48
CA ALA A 205 -16.04 8.21 3.54
C ALA A 205 -14.53 8.49 3.58
N MET A 206 -13.69 7.47 3.38
CA MET A 206 -12.23 7.64 3.30
C MET A 206 -11.81 8.53 2.14
N ARG A 207 -12.38 8.33 0.92
CA ARG A 207 -12.13 9.22 -0.22
C ARG A 207 -12.48 10.67 0.09
N GLN A 208 -13.61 10.92 0.73
CA GLN A 208 -14.04 12.27 1.09
C GLN A 208 -13.11 12.91 2.14
N LYS A 209 -12.75 12.17 3.19
CA LYS A 209 -11.85 12.67 4.26
C LYS A 209 -10.45 12.97 3.74
N LEU A 210 -9.90 12.10 2.89
CA LEU A 210 -8.58 12.28 2.26
C LEU A 210 -8.61 13.42 1.22
N GLY A 211 -9.64 13.49 0.38
CA GLY A 211 -9.81 14.57 -0.59
C GLY A 211 -9.90 15.95 0.06
N LYS A 212 -10.60 16.07 1.19
CA LYS A 212 -10.63 17.31 2.01
C LYS A 212 -9.25 17.74 2.54
N LYS A 213 -8.27 16.83 2.59
CA LYS A 213 -6.87 17.12 2.96
C LYS A 213 -5.98 17.39 1.74
N GLY A 214 -6.54 17.47 0.54
CA GLY A 214 -5.78 17.65 -0.70
C GLY A 214 -4.98 16.41 -1.09
N ILE A 215 -5.43 15.22 -0.67
CA ILE A 215 -4.81 13.93 -1.02
C ILE A 215 -5.63 13.33 -2.16
N GLU A 216 -4.96 13.00 -3.25
CA GLU A 216 -5.54 12.28 -4.38
C GLU A 216 -5.74 10.81 -3.98
N VAL A 217 -6.90 10.24 -4.33
CA VAL A 217 -7.23 8.85 -3.98
C VAL A 217 -7.55 8.05 -5.22
N VAL A 218 -6.75 7.02 -5.50
CA VAL A 218 -7.06 6.01 -6.52
C VAL A 218 -7.67 4.80 -5.84
N THR A 219 -8.86 4.40 -6.28
CA THR A 219 -9.59 3.26 -5.71
C THR A 219 -9.49 2.04 -6.61
N PHE A 220 -9.16 0.90 -6.01
CA PHE A 220 -9.08 -0.39 -6.69
C PHE A 220 -10.18 -1.32 -6.17
N HIS A 221 -10.99 -1.84 -7.10
CA HIS A 221 -11.99 -2.85 -6.76
C HIS A 221 -11.28 -4.21 -6.60
N SER A 222 -11.43 -4.86 -5.46
CA SER A 222 -10.74 -6.11 -5.09
C SER A 222 -11.33 -7.35 -5.79
N ILE A 223 -11.28 -7.38 -7.12
CA ILE A 223 -11.78 -8.46 -8.00
C ILE A 223 -10.66 -9.26 -8.69
N GLY A 224 -9.51 -9.33 -8.05
CA GLY A 224 -8.28 -9.94 -8.55
C GLY A 224 -7.49 -8.94 -9.38
N THR A 225 -8.08 -8.42 -10.46
CA THR A 225 -7.41 -7.46 -11.34
C THR A 225 -7.12 -6.13 -10.66
N GLY A 226 -7.98 -5.65 -9.75
CA GLY A 226 -7.75 -4.39 -9.05
C GLY A 226 -6.61 -4.47 -8.04
N GLY A 227 -6.55 -5.53 -7.22
CA GLY A 227 -5.39 -5.74 -6.35
C GLY A 227 -4.10 -5.90 -7.14
N ALA A 228 -4.10 -6.69 -8.21
CA ALA A 228 -2.95 -6.85 -9.09
C ALA A 228 -2.47 -5.51 -9.70
N ALA A 229 -3.42 -4.66 -10.11
CA ALA A 229 -3.13 -3.33 -10.63
C ALA A 229 -2.52 -2.44 -9.55
N MET A 230 -3.08 -2.42 -8.34
CA MET A 230 -2.55 -1.67 -7.21
C MET A 230 -1.10 -2.08 -6.88
N GLU A 231 -0.82 -3.37 -6.76
CA GLU A 231 0.53 -3.89 -6.47
C GLU A 231 1.56 -3.43 -7.50
N ARG A 232 1.15 -3.39 -8.77
CA ARG A 232 2.01 -2.91 -9.86
C ARG A 232 2.20 -1.39 -9.80
N MET A 233 1.12 -0.64 -9.68
CA MET A 233 1.18 0.83 -9.67
C MET A 233 1.96 1.37 -8.47
N ILE A 234 1.99 0.65 -7.34
CA ILE A 234 2.87 0.96 -6.19
C ILE A 234 4.35 1.05 -6.60
N GLN A 235 4.77 0.28 -7.61
CA GLN A 235 6.16 0.26 -8.09
C GLN A 235 6.45 1.33 -9.14
N GLU A 236 5.40 1.88 -9.76
CA GLU A 236 5.49 2.80 -10.89
C GLU A 236 5.24 4.25 -10.47
N GLU A 237 4.42 4.46 -9.43
CA GLU A 237 3.99 5.77 -8.95
C GLU A 237 4.61 6.14 -7.59
N LYS A 238 4.74 7.44 -7.34
CA LYS A 238 5.16 7.99 -6.02
C LYS A 238 4.00 7.91 -5.02
N VAL A 239 3.63 6.71 -4.60
CA VAL A 239 2.53 6.49 -3.65
C VAL A 239 2.93 6.90 -2.24
N ASN A 240 2.14 7.78 -1.61
CA ASN A 240 2.43 8.30 -0.27
C ASN A 240 1.90 7.39 0.85
N MET A 241 0.78 6.71 0.60
CA MET A 241 0.11 5.81 1.54
C MET A 241 -0.83 4.82 0.85
N VAL A 242 -1.10 3.72 1.54
CA VAL A 242 -2.07 2.70 1.14
C VAL A 242 -3.05 2.46 2.28
N VAL A 243 -4.35 2.48 1.97
CA VAL A 243 -5.43 2.02 2.83
C VAL A 243 -6.00 0.77 2.19
N ASP A 244 -5.50 -0.38 2.61
CA ASP A 244 -5.95 -1.65 2.07
C ASP A 244 -7.15 -2.13 2.88
N LEU A 245 -8.32 -1.58 2.54
CA LEU A 245 -9.57 -1.81 3.26
C LEU A 245 -10.16 -3.20 2.98
N SER A 246 -9.87 -3.77 1.82
CA SER A 246 -10.44 -5.05 1.38
C SER A 246 -9.33 -6.06 1.01
N LEU A 247 -9.24 -7.11 1.81
CA LEU A 247 -8.23 -8.18 1.67
C LEU A 247 -8.81 -9.50 1.14
N HIS A 248 -10.06 -9.48 0.70
CA HIS A 248 -10.78 -10.61 0.09
C HIS A 248 -9.96 -11.40 -0.95
N GLU A 249 -9.20 -10.72 -1.81
CA GLU A 249 -8.42 -11.37 -2.87
C GLU A 249 -7.36 -12.35 -2.34
N LEU A 250 -6.99 -12.26 -1.05
CA LEU A 250 -6.16 -13.28 -0.39
C LEU A 250 -6.92 -14.59 -0.17
N MET A 251 -8.20 -14.51 0.20
CA MET A 251 -9.08 -15.69 0.33
C MET A 251 -9.21 -16.39 -1.02
N ASP A 252 -9.57 -15.64 -2.06
CA ASP A 252 -9.77 -16.19 -3.39
C ASP A 252 -8.49 -16.84 -3.93
N ARG A 253 -7.34 -16.19 -3.78
CA ARG A 253 -6.08 -16.79 -4.21
C ARG A 253 -5.76 -18.10 -3.49
N HIS A 254 -5.93 -18.12 -2.17
CA HIS A 254 -5.47 -19.22 -1.34
C HIS A 254 -6.40 -20.43 -1.40
N PHE A 255 -7.70 -20.20 -1.61
CA PHE A 255 -8.73 -21.23 -1.60
C PHE A 255 -9.38 -21.49 -2.96
N GLY A 256 -8.89 -20.86 -4.04
CA GLY A 256 -9.35 -21.13 -5.41
C GLY A 256 -10.65 -20.40 -5.79
N GLY A 257 -10.87 -19.21 -5.25
CA GLY A 257 -11.91 -18.28 -5.69
C GLY A 257 -11.60 -17.62 -7.04
N ALA A 258 -12.58 -16.89 -7.59
CA ALA A 258 -12.54 -16.35 -8.95
C ALA A 258 -11.62 -15.11 -9.10
N PHE A 259 -11.41 -14.37 -8.01
CA PHE A 259 -10.74 -13.08 -7.97
C PHE A 259 -9.28 -13.18 -7.50
N ASP A 260 -8.48 -14.03 -8.17
CA ASP A 260 -7.04 -14.15 -7.89
C ASP A 260 -6.23 -12.92 -8.39
N PRO A 261 -5.54 -12.18 -7.50
CA PRO A 261 -4.69 -11.03 -7.85
C PRO A 261 -3.24 -11.41 -8.19
N GLY A 262 -2.88 -12.70 -8.15
CA GLY A 262 -1.50 -13.15 -8.26
C GLY A 262 -0.75 -13.17 -6.92
N PRO A 263 0.50 -13.70 -6.91
CA PRO A 263 1.25 -13.98 -5.69
C PRO A 263 1.67 -12.75 -4.88
N ASN A 264 1.69 -11.59 -5.51
CA ASN A 264 2.25 -10.36 -4.95
C ASN A 264 1.26 -9.53 -4.13
N ARG A 265 -0.01 -9.94 -4.02
CA ARG A 265 -1.01 -9.19 -3.25
C ARG A 265 -0.51 -8.88 -1.83
N THR A 266 -0.81 -7.68 -1.34
CA THR A 266 -0.33 -7.04 -0.10
C THR A 266 1.18 -6.88 0.03
N ALA A 267 2.01 -7.32 -0.92
CA ALA A 267 3.45 -7.39 -0.69
C ALA A 267 4.19 -6.12 -1.14
N SER A 268 3.73 -5.38 -2.14
CA SER A 268 4.50 -4.29 -2.76
C SER A 268 4.62 -3.08 -1.84
N ALA A 269 3.51 -2.63 -1.23
CA ALA A 269 3.54 -1.51 -0.28
C ALA A 269 4.40 -1.83 0.95
N ILE A 270 4.29 -3.06 1.44
CA ILE A 270 5.03 -3.57 2.59
C ILE A 270 6.54 -3.57 2.33
N ARG A 271 6.96 -4.12 1.19
CA ARG A 271 8.38 -4.15 0.77
C ARG A 271 8.93 -2.76 0.50
N ALA A 272 8.15 -1.89 -0.14
CA ALA A 272 8.55 -0.51 -0.43
C ALA A 272 8.59 0.39 0.81
N GLY A 273 8.08 -0.08 1.96
CA GLY A 273 8.04 0.69 3.20
C GLY A 273 7.05 1.86 3.16
N ILE A 274 6.06 1.80 2.28
CA ILE A 274 5.00 2.80 2.17
C ILE A 274 4.07 2.66 3.40
N PRO A 275 3.68 3.78 4.06
CA PRO A 275 2.61 3.79 5.05
C PRO A 275 1.41 2.99 4.60
N THR A 276 1.10 1.94 5.35
CA THR A 276 0.03 1.04 4.98
C THR A 276 -0.89 0.83 6.17
N ILE A 277 -2.18 1.08 6.00
CA ILE A 277 -3.21 0.57 6.90
C ILE A 277 -3.82 -0.64 6.23
N LEU A 278 -3.84 -1.75 6.97
CA LEU A 278 -4.51 -2.98 6.59
C LEU A 278 -5.79 -3.10 7.41
N VAL A 279 -6.88 -3.45 6.74
CA VAL A 279 -8.14 -3.84 7.36
C VAL A 279 -8.57 -5.17 6.73
N PRO A 280 -8.99 -6.18 7.53
CA PRO A 280 -9.43 -7.47 7.00
C PRO A 280 -10.84 -7.41 6.37
N GLY A 281 -11.14 -6.38 5.58
CA GLY A 281 -12.45 -6.21 4.98
C GLY A 281 -12.74 -7.24 3.90
N ASN A 282 -14.00 -7.66 3.81
CA ASN A 282 -14.51 -8.69 2.89
C ASN A 282 -13.86 -10.08 3.08
N MET A 283 -13.23 -10.34 4.22
CA MET A 283 -12.63 -11.65 4.53
C MET A 283 -13.64 -12.70 5.00
N ASP A 284 -14.92 -12.37 5.02
CA ASP A 284 -16.03 -13.24 5.42
C ASP A 284 -16.55 -14.12 4.27
N PHE A 285 -16.05 -13.93 3.05
CA PHE A 285 -16.44 -14.73 1.89
C PHE A 285 -15.29 -15.03 0.91
N ILE A 286 -15.52 -16.04 0.08
CA ILE A 286 -14.76 -16.36 -1.13
C ILE A 286 -15.73 -16.15 -2.31
N VAL A 287 -15.26 -15.63 -3.44
CA VAL A 287 -16.09 -15.47 -4.63
C VAL A 287 -15.91 -16.65 -5.59
N SER A 288 -17.02 -17.14 -6.13
CA SER A 288 -17.06 -18.09 -7.24
C SER A 288 -17.98 -17.58 -8.34
N GLY A 289 -18.11 -18.38 -9.40
CA GLY A 289 -18.97 -18.11 -10.54
C GLY A 289 -20.46 -18.28 -10.24
N PRO A 290 -21.26 -18.65 -11.26
CA PRO A 290 -22.67 -18.93 -11.09
C PRO A 290 -22.93 -19.97 -9.97
N MET A 291 -24.12 -19.92 -9.37
CA MET A 291 -24.49 -20.72 -8.19
C MET A 291 -24.14 -22.21 -8.31
N GLU A 292 -24.39 -22.82 -9.48
CA GLU A 292 -24.09 -24.24 -9.70
C GLU A 292 -22.59 -24.55 -9.64
N GLN A 293 -21.76 -23.66 -10.18
CA GLN A 293 -20.30 -23.76 -10.06
C GLN A 293 -19.84 -23.53 -8.61
N ALA A 294 -20.45 -22.56 -7.91
CA ALA A 294 -20.13 -22.28 -6.52
C ALA A 294 -20.42 -23.48 -5.61
N LYS A 295 -21.59 -24.11 -5.74
CA LYS A 295 -21.95 -25.34 -5.00
C LYS A 295 -21.04 -26.51 -5.30
N LYS A 296 -20.59 -26.64 -6.54
CA LYS A 296 -19.65 -27.69 -6.95
C LYS A 296 -18.26 -27.48 -6.36
N ASN A 297 -17.74 -26.25 -6.44
CA ASN A 297 -16.38 -25.94 -5.99
C ASN A 297 -16.27 -25.84 -4.47
N PHE A 298 -17.34 -25.40 -3.80
CA PHE A 298 -17.34 -25.13 -2.36
C PHE A 298 -18.62 -25.66 -1.69
N PRO A 299 -18.81 -26.99 -1.65
CA PRO A 299 -20.04 -27.60 -1.14
C PRO A 299 -20.29 -27.31 0.34
N GLY A 300 -21.57 -27.32 0.74
CA GLY A 300 -21.96 -27.22 2.16
C GLY A 300 -21.81 -25.86 2.83
N ARG A 301 -21.59 -24.77 2.07
CA ARG A 301 -21.42 -23.42 2.63
C ARG A 301 -22.73 -22.63 2.69
N LYS A 302 -22.70 -21.48 3.37
CA LYS A 302 -23.72 -20.44 3.16
C LYS A 302 -23.40 -19.72 1.86
N TYR A 303 -24.40 -19.53 1.01
CA TYR A 303 -24.24 -18.89 -0.30
C TYR A 303 -25.05 -17.60 -0.35
N HIS A 304 -24.44 -16.58 -0.93
CA HIS A 304 -25.10 -15.34 -1.30
C HIS A 304 -24.97 -15.16 -2.82
N LYS A 305 -26.09 -15.34 -3.55
CA LYS A 305 -26.15 -15.07 -4.98
C LYS A 305 -26.10 -13.56 -5.21
N HIS A 306 -24.94 -13.04 -5.58
CA HIS A 306 -24.77 -11.61 -5.83
C HIS A 306 -25.42 -11.21 -7.16
N ASN A 307 -25.18 -12.00 -8.22
CA ASN A 307 -25.86 -11.85 -9.51
C ASN A 307 -25.88 -13.19 -10.27
N ALA A 308 -26.25 -13.18 -11.56
CA ALA A 308 -26.31 -14.39 -12.39
C ALA A 308 -24.94 -15.09 -12.57
N HIS A 309 -23.84 -14.34 -12.47
CA HIS A 309 -22.48 -14.80 -12.74
C HIS A 309 -21.61 -14.95 -11.49
N ILE A 310 -22.02 -14.38 -10.35
CA ILE A 310 -21.20 -14.25 -9.15
C ILE A 310 -21.98 -14.75 -7.93
N THR A 311 -21.35 -15.66 -7.18
CA THR A 311 -21.84 -16.15 -5.89
C THR A 311 -20.74 -15.99 -4.85
N CYS A 312 -21.08 -15.41 -3.70
CA CYS A 312 -20.19 -15.34 -2.55
C CYS A 312 -20.48 -16.52 -1.61
N MET A 313 -19.46 -17.25 -1.18
CA MET A 313 -19.60 -18.33 -0.20
C MET A 313 -18.95 -17.91 1.11
N SER A 314 -19.58 -18.22 2.24
CA SER A 314 -18.99 -17.93 3.56
C SER A 314 -17.62 -18.58 3.73
N THR A 315 -16.66 -17.86 4.29
CA THR A 315 -15.39 -18.44 4.77
C THR A 315 -15.59 -19.28 6.03
N GLN A 316 -14.76 -20.29 6.20
CA GLN A 316 -14.63 -21.08 7.43
C GLN A 316 -13.60 -20.45 8.37
N LEU A 317 -13.67 -20.76 9.66
CA LEU A 317 -12.75 -20.20 10.65
C LEU A 317 -11.29 -20.59 10.38
N GLU A 318 -11.03 -21.81 9.92
CA GLU A 318 -9.67 -22.25 9.58
C GLU A 318 -9.10 -21.50 8.38
N GLU A 319 -9.95 -21.10 7.43
CA GLU A 319 -9.53 -20.30 6.28
C GLU A 319 -9.11 -18.89 6.72
N ILE A 320 -9.87 -18.31 7.64
CA ILE A 320 -9.53 -17.03 8.28
C ILE A 320 -8.19 -17.13 9.02
N ARG A 321 -7.93 -18.22 9.75
CA ARG A 321 -6.64 -18.44 10.44
C ARG A 321 -5.47 -18.46 9.46
N GLN A 322 -5.57 -19.22 8.38
CA GLN A 322 -4.52 -19.33 7.38
C GLN A 322 -4.19 -17.97 6.73
N ILE A 323 -5.20 -17.16 6.41
CA ILE A 323 -4.95 -15.82 5.86
C ILE A 323 -4.38 -14.86 6.91
N ALA A 324 -4.83 -14.95 8.17
CA ALA A 324 -4.26 -14.16 9.26
C ALA A 324 -2.76 -14.46 9.45
N GLU A 325 -2.37 -15.74 9.42
CA GLU A 325 -0.98 -16.18 9.47
C GLU A 325 -0.17 -15.68 8.26
N LEU A 326 -0.69 -15.88 7.05
CA LEU A 326 -0.06 -15.41 5.81
C LEU A 326 0.18 -13.89 5.85
N LEU A 327 -0.81 -13.13 6.31
CA LEU A 327 -0.69 -11.68 6.37
C LEU A 327 0.29 -11.23 7.45
N ALA A 328 0.32 -11.89 8.60
CA ALA A 328 1.32 -11.63 9.64
C ALA A 328 2.75 -11.89 9.14
N ASP A 329 2.97 -13.00 8.42
CA ASP A 329 4.27 -13.29 7.78
C ASP A 329 4.69 -12.20 6.79
N ARG A 330 3.75 -11.70 5.97
CA ARG A 330 4.02 -10.57 5.07
C ARG A 330 4.37 -9.30 5.86
N CYS A 331 3.62 -8.97 6.90
CA CYS A 331 3.90 -7.80 7.75
C CYS A 331 5.28 -7.87 8.40
N ASN A 332 5.72 -9.06 8.81
CA ASN A 332 7.04 -9.31 9.39
C ASN A 332 8.19 -9.01 8.42
N LYS A 333 7.96 -9.10 7.11
CA LYS A 333 8.95 -8.80 6.06
C LYS A 333 9.03 -7.30 5.72
N GLY A 334 8.11 -6.49 6.25
CA GLY A 334 8.06 -5.04 6.00
C GLY A 334 9.02 -4.23 6.87
N THR A 335 9.39 -3.04 6.38
CA THR A 335 10.21 -2.06 7.12
C THR A 335 9.52 -0.71 7.33
N GLY A 336 8.42 -0.46 6.60
CA GLY A 336 7.63 0.77 6.67
C GLY A 336 6.66 0.85 7.84
N LEU A 337 6.10 2.04 8.08
CA LEU A 337 5.07 2.25 9.10
C LEU A 337 3.80 1.53 8.67
N MET A 338 3.20 0.80 9.60
CA MET A 338 2.05 -0.03 9.31
C MET A 338 1.05 -0.01 10.47
N ALA A 339 -0.22 -0.07 10.11
CA ALA A 339 -1.30 -0.34 11.05
C ALA A 339 -2.15 -1.52 10.55
N MET A 340 -2.65 -2.32 11.48
CA MET A 340 -3.68 -3.33 11.27
C MET A 340 -4.84 -3.00 12.20
N LEU A 341 -6.00 -2.67 11.62
CA LEU A 341 -7.21 -2.33 12.36
C LEU A 341 -8.28 -3.38 12.08
N ILE A 342 -8.77 -4.04 13.14
CA ILE A 342 -9.73 -5.14 13.03
C ILE A 342 -11.12 -4.66 13.47
N PRO A 343 -12.14 -4.68 12.58
CA PRO A 343 -13.51 -4.37 12.94
C PRO A 343 -14.18 -5.59 13.60
N MET A 344 -14.26 -5.59 14.92
CA MET A 344 -14.70 -6.75 15.70
C MET A 344 -16.18 -7.12 15.52
N LYS A 345 -17.00 -6.25 14.91
CA LYS A 345 -18.43 -6.54 14.64
C LYS A 345 -18.73 -6.94 13.20
N GLY A 346 -17.70 -7.13 12.36
CA GLY A 346 -17.86 -7.66 11.00
C GLY A 346 -16.95 -7.00 9.98
N PHE A 347 -16.54 -7.80 9.00
CA PHE A 347 -15.61 -7.43 7.92
C PHE A 347 -16.30 -6.81 6.70
N SER A 348 -17.62 -6.92 6.60
CA SER A 348 -18.39 -6.49 5.43
C SER A 348 -19.87 -6.39 5.76
N ASP A 349 -20.64 -5.67 4.92
CA ASP A 349 -22.11 -5.63 5.01
C ASP A 349 -22.79 -7.01 4.96
N PHE A 350 -22.13 -8.05 4.45
CA PHE A 350 -22.66 -9.42 4.45
C PHE A 350 -22.48 -10.13 5.79
N SER A 351 -21.46 -9.72 6.56
CA SER A 351 -21.11 -10.31 7.87
C SER A 351 -21.76 -9.64 9.07
N LYS A 352 -22.47 -8.52 8.87
CA LYS A 352 -23.22 -7.84 9.95
C LYS A 352 -24.23 -8.79 10.61
N ALA A 353 -24.61 -8.51 11.84
CA ALA A 353 -25.63 -9.30 12.55
C ALA A 353 -26.91 -9.45 11.71
N GLY A 354 -27.34 -10.70 11.46
CA GLY A 354 -28.49 -11.03 10.62
C GLY A 354 -28.22 -10.97 9.11
N GLY A 355 -26.98 -10.69 8.69
CA GLY A 355 -26.56 -10.68 7.30
C GLY A 355 -26.43 -12.09 6.69
N PRO A 356 -26.40 -12.19 5.35
CA PRO A 356 -26.42 -13.48 4.65
C PRO A 356 -25.20 -14.37 4.94
N LEU A 357 -24.05 -13.77 5.26
CA LEU A 357 -22.79 -14.47 5.52
C LEU A 357 -22.27 -14.15 6.94
N THR A 358 -23.18 -13.95 7.89
CA THR A 358 -22.84 -13.66 9.29
C THR A 358 -21.86 -14.71 9.84
N ASN A 359 -20.74 -14.23 10.40
CA ASN A 359 -19.69 -15.01 11.04
C ASN A 359 -19.15 -14.22 12.26
N PRO A 360 -19.79 -14.33 13.44
CA PRO A 360 -19.43 -13.52 14.60
C PRO A 360 -18.07 -13.89 15.19
N GLU A 361 -17.60 -15.13 15.00
CA GLU A 361 -16.30 -15.58 15.52
C GLU A 361 -15.12 -15.15 14.62
N GLY A 362 -15.36 -14.90 13.33
CA GLY A 362 -14.34 -14.58 12.34
C GLY A 362 -13.36 -13.47 12.76
N PRO A 363 -13.83 -12.27 13.19
CA PRO A 363 -12.98 -11.20 13.66
C PRO A 363 -12.04 -11.57 14.82
N SER A 364 -12.56 -12.29 15.83
CA SER A 364 -11.75 -12.74 16.98
C SER A 364 -10.69 -13.75 16.56
N ILE A 365 -11.07 -14.74 15.75
CA ILE A 365 -10.14 -15.76 15.23
C ILE A 365 -9.03 -15.12 14.40
N PHE A 366 -9.37 -14.14 13.54
CA PHE A 366 -8.37 -13.39 12.78
C PHE A 366 -7.43 -12.62 13.72
N ALA A 367 -7.97 -11.87 14.68
CA ALA A 367 -7.20 -11.04 15.60
C ALA A 367 -6.20 -11.85 16.44
N GLU A 368 -6.67 -12.94 17.04
CA GLU A 368 -5.84 -13.84 17.86
C GLU A 368 -4.72 -14.47 17.05
N THR A 369 -5.06 -14.98 15.86
CA THR A 369 -4.08 -15.63 14.97
C THR A 369 -3.07 -14.62 14.46
N PHE A 370 -3.51 -13.48 13.94
CA PHE A 370 -2.62 -12.44 13.45
C PHE A 370 -1.65 -11.97 14.54
N LYS A 371 -2.15 -11.69 15.76
CA LYS A 371 -1.33 -11.29 16.90
C LYS A 371 -0.30 -12.36 17.30
N LYS A 372 -0.68 -13.64 17.25
CA LYS A 372 0.21 -14.76 17.58
C LYS A 372 1.41 -14.86 16.62
N PHE A 373 1.19 -14.64 15.33
CA PHE A 373 2.23 -14.80 14.30
C PHE A 373 2.97 -13.50 13.94
N LEU A 374 2.43 -12.35 14.35
CA LEU A 374 3.10 -11.07 14.20
C LEU A 374 4.30 -10.98 15.16
N LYS A 375 5.50 -10.90 14.57
CA LYS A 375 6.79 -10.75 15.29
C LYS A 375 7.28 -9.31 15.30
N ARG A 376 6.72 -8.48 14.43
CA ARG A 376 7.08 -7.08 14.26
C ARG A 376 6.14 -6.20 15.07
N ASP A 377 6.69 -5.24 15.78
CA ASP A 377 5.90 -4.17 16.36
C ASP A 377 5.23 -3.41 15.19
N ILE A 378 3.90 -3.34 15.13
CA ILE A 378 3.09 -2.48 14.24
C ILE A 378 1.85 -1.99 15.00
N LEU A 379 1.26 -0.86 14.61
CA LEU A 379 0.03 -0.38 15.24
C LEU A 379 -1.08 -1.43 15.02
N PHE A 380 -1.51 -2.10 16.09
CA PHE A 380 -2.49 -3.18 16.02
C PHE A 380 -3.65 -2.88 16.96
N GLU A 381 -4.82 -2.62 16.41
CA GLU A 381 -6.01 -2.27 17.20
C GLU A 381 -7.20 -3.16 16.81
N CYS A 382 -7.80 -3.81 17.82
CA CYS A 382 -9.07 -4.50 17.69
C CYS A 382 -10.17 -3.54 18.17
N LEU A 383 -11.05 -3.12 17.26
CA LEU A 383 -12.01 -2.05 17.52
C LEU A 383 -13.45 -2.60 17.60
N PRO A 384 -14.27 -2.19 18.58
CA PRO A 384 -15.60 -2.76 18.85
C PRO A 384 -16.68 -2.24 17.88
N TYR A 385 -16.35 -2.16 16.60
CA TYR A 385 -17.15 -1.56 15.53
C TYR A 385 -17.26 -2.50 14.33
N HIS A 386 -18.29 -2.28 13.52
CA HIS A 386 -18.39 -2.86 12.19
C HIS A 386 -17.56 -2.03 11.21
N ILE A 387 -17.06 -2.65 10.13
CA ILE A 387 -16.16 -1.97 9.17
C ILE A 387 -16.74 -0.68 8.58
N ASN A 388 -18.06 -0.61 8.43
CA ASN A 388 -18.80 0.53 7.86
C ASN A 388 -19.33 1.52 8.91
N ASP A 389 -19.06 1.31 10.20
CA ASP A 389 -19.44 2.26 11.24
C ASP A 389 -18.58 3.53 11.16
N GLU A 390 -19.18 4.69 11.38
CA GLU A 390 -18.48 5.99 11.35
C GLU A 390 -17.28 6.02 12.30
N ALA A 391 -17.41 5.46 13.50
CA ALA A 391 -16.33 5.37 14.49
C ALA A 391 -15.14 4.51 14.00
N PHE A 392 -15.38 3.46 13.21
CA PHE A 392 -14.30 2.67 12.62
C PHE A 392 -13.59 3.45 11.50
N ILE A 393 -14.36 4.17 10.68
CA ILE A 393 -13.83 5.04 9.62
C ILE A 393 -12.95 6.15 10.23
N ASP A 394 -13.40 6.76 11.33
CA ASP A 394 -12.61 7.73 12.08
C ASP A 394 -11.30 7.12 12.60
N ALA A 395 -11.34 5.91 13.15
CA ALA A 395 -10.15 5.23 13.64
C ALA A 395 -9.11 4.94 12.53
N ILE A 396 -9.56 4.58 11.32
CA ILE A 396 -8.68 4.45 10.13
C ILE A 396 -8.01 5.79 9.84
N PHE A 397 -8.79 6.86 9.77
CA PHE A 397 -8.28 8.18 9.43
C PHE A 397 -7.31 8.73 10.49
N ASP A 398 -7.62 8.53 11.78
CA ASP A 398 -6.74 8.90 12.88
C ASP A 398 -5.43 8.12 12.85
N SER A 399 -5.49 6.83 12.51
CA SER A 399 -4.29 6.02 12.32
C SER A 399 -3.41 6.55 11.18
N LEU A 400 -4.00 7.03 10.07
CA LEU A 400 -3.23 7.69 9.00
C LEU A 400 -2.57 8.98 9.50
N ASN A 401 -3.29 9.79 10.28
CA ASN A 401 -2.74 11.02 10.87
C ASN A 401 -1.56 10.71 11.80
N LYS A 402 -1.69 9.68 12.64
CA LYS A 402 -0.60 9.19 13.50
C LYS A 402 0.61 8.78 12.65
N ILE A 403 0.42 8.00 11.57
CA ILE A 403 1.50 7.58 10.66
C ILE A 403 2.18 8.78 10.00
N ASN A 404 1.41 9.77 9.53
CA ASN A 404 1.93 10.96 8.88
C ASN A 404 2.72 11.87 9.84
N ALA A 405 2.21 12.10 11.05
CA ALA A 405 2.92 12.86 12.08
C ALA A 405 4.29 12.20 12.39
N PHE A 406 4.32 10.88 12.46
CA PHE A 406 5.54 10.13 12.69
C PHE A 406 6.57 10.28 11.55
N LYS A 407 6.13 10.26 10.29
CA LYS A 407 6.99 10.53 9.13
C LYS A 407 7.64 11.92 9.22
N SER A 408 6.87 12.94 9.58
CA SER A 408 7.39 14.31 9.72
C SER A 408 8.47 14.43 10.80
N ILE A 409 8.29 13.76 11.95
CA ILE A 409 9.28 13.71 13.03
C ILE A 409 10.57 13.00 12.58
N LYS A 410 10.45 11.89 11.85
CA LYS A 410 11.61 11.14 11.33
C LYS A 410 12.40 11.97 10.29
N ARG A 411 11.71 12.65 9.37
CA ARG A 411 12.33 13.54 8.37
C ARG A 411 13.06 14.72 9.01
N ALA A 412 12.55 15.26 10.11
CA ALA A 412 13.18 16.36 10.84
C ALA A 412 14.44 15.93 11.64
N GLY A 413 14.82 14.65 11.63
CA GLY A 413 15.97 14.15 12.39
C GLY A 413 15.75 14.11 13.92
N ILE A 414 14.50 14.28 14.37
CA ILE A 414 14.15 14.39 15.79
C ILE A 414 13.88 13.01 16.42
N GLY A 415 13.71 11.96 15.60
CA GLY A 415 13.44 10.59 16.05
C GLY A 415 14.68 9.67 16.05
N THR A 416 14.96 9.00 17.17
CA THR A 416 15.92 7.88 17.23
C THR A 416 15.29 6.59 16.69
N LYS A 417 16.07 5.52 16.44
CA LYS A 417 15.53 4.18 16.06
C LYS A 417 14.40 3.69 16.99
N ASN A 418 14.38 4.14 18.25
CA ASN A 418 13.36 3.77 19.22
C ASN A 418 11.99 4.40 18.92
N SER A 419 11.91 5.57 18.28
CA SER A 419 10.62 6.23 18.01
C SER A 419 9.72 5.39 17.09
N THR A 420 10.31 4.69 16.12
CA THR A 420 9.56 3.81 15.20
C THR A 420 8.99 2.61 15.96
N ARG A 421 9.76 2.08 16.92
CA ARG A 421 9.32 1.00 17.82
C ARG A 421 8.16 1.45 18.72
N TYR A 422 8.19 2.68 19.25
CA TYR A 422 7.10 3.23 20.08
C TYR A 422 5.81 3.46 19.31
N PHE A 423 5.89 4.07 18.11
CA PHE A 423 4.73 4.21 17.22
C PHE A 423 4.07 2.86 16.93
N ASN A 424 4.92 1.88 16.63
CA ASN A 424 4.53 0.54 16.30
C ASN A 424 3.98 -0.26 17.50
N ASN A 425 4.24 0.10 18.75
CA ASN A 425 3.70 -0.66 19.89
C ASN A 425 2.26 -0.29 20.26
N GLY A 426 1.56 0.49 19.43
CA GLY A 426 0.27 1.09 19.81
C GLY A 426 0.38 2.01 21.03
N VAL A 427 1.61 2.30 21.45
CA VAL A 427 1.92 3.30 22.46
C VAL A 427 1.65 4.62 21.76
N ASN A 428 0.42 5.11 21.95
CA ASN A 428 0.17 6.54 22.11
C ASN A 428 1.40 7.06 22.84
N LEU A 429 2.09 8.09 22.33
CA LEU A 429 3.45 8.51 22.72
C LEU A 429 3.61 8.90 24.22
N THR A 430 2.82 8.35 25.13
CA THR A 430 2.63 8.57 26.56
C THR A 430 3.13 7.43 27.47
N ARG A 431 3.76 6.32 27.00
CA ARG A 431 4.28 5.29 27.93
C ARG A 431 5.70 4.73 27.64
N PHE A 432 6.60 4.96 28.62
CA PHE A 432 7.90 4.32 28.94
C PHE A 432 9.23 4.69 28.19
N HIS A 433 9.91 5.72 28.75
CA HIS A 433 11.31 5.85 29.28
C HIS A 433 12.61 5.36 28.57
N ARG A 434 13.47 6.33 28.15
CA ARG A 434 14.86 6.63 28.62
C ARG A 434 15.36 7.98 28.02
N PRO A 435 16.38 8.68 28.59
CA PRO A 435 16.32 10.13 28.73
C PRO A 435 16.89 10.99 27.59
N GLY A 436 16.23 12.13 27.34
CA GLY A 436 16.74 13.28 26.59
C GLY A 436 16.12 13.48 25.20
N LYS A 437 15.36 14.58 25.02
CA LYS A 437 15.14 15.31 23.75
C LYS A 437 13.91 15.00 22.86
N SER A 438 12.83 14.33 23.29
CA SER A 438 11.62 14.15 22.45
C SER A 438 10.37 14.91 22.94
N PRO A 439 9.41 15.26 22.06
CA PRO A 439 8.13 15.88 22.43
C PRO A 439 7.27 15.09 23.41
N ALA A 440 7.27 13.77 23.25
CA ALA A 440 6.66 12.81 24.16
C ALA A 440 7.18 12.95 25.59
N HIS A 441 8.47 13.29 25.73
CA HIS A 441 9.13 13.47 27.01
C HIS A 441 8.58 14.70 27.77
N TRP A 442 8.20 15.77 27.07
CA TRP A 442 7.68 16.99 27.68
C TRP A 442 6.22 16.84 28.14
N LEU A 443 5.36 16.15 27.38
CA LEU A 443 3.97 15.89 27.77
C LEU A 443 3.86 14.94 28.97
N HIS A 444 4.67 13.89 29.01
CA HIS A 444 4.76 12.99 30.17
C HIS A 444 5.11 13.77 31.44
N TYR A 445 6.06 14.69 31.33
CA TYR A 445 6.49 15.54 32.44
C TYR A 445 5.37 16.45 32.97
N ILE A 446 4.59 17.02 32.06
CA ILE A 446 3.44 17.87 32.40
C ILE A 446 2.36 17.03 33.12
N GLU A 447 2.09 15.80 32.68
CA GLU A 447 1.16 14.89 33.36
C GLU A 447 1.67 14.41 34.71
N THR A 448 2.96 14.11 34.87
CA THR A 448 3.57 13.76 36.16
C THR A 448 3.49 14.92 37.15
N ILE A 449 3.65 16.16 36.68
CA ILE A 449 3.46 17.37 37.50
C ILE A 449 1.97 17.59 37.83
N LYS A 450 1.05 17.35 36.89
CA LYS A 450 -0.41 17.39 37.12
C LYS A 450 -0.87 16.33 38.15
N ASN A 451 -0.25 15.15 38.14
CA ASN A 451 -0.61 13.99 38.97
C ASN A 451 0.17 13.90 40.29
N TYR A 452 1.10 14.82 40.56
CA TYR A 452 1.72 14.95 41.87
C TYR A 452 0.66 15.44 42.85
N ASN A 453 -0.07 14.48 43.40
CA ASN A 453 -1.21 14.72 44.27
C ASN A 453 -0.68 15.16 45.64
N HIS A 454 -1.30 16.18 46.24
CA HIS A 454 -0.97 16.73 47.56
C HIS A 454 -0.87 15.70 48.70
N GLN A 455 -1.33 14.46 48.50
CA GLN A 455 -1.36 13.39 49.49
C GLN A 455 0.00 12.75 49.80
N GLU A 456 0.97 12.74 48.88
CA GLU A 456 2.33 12.21 49.19
C GLU A 456 3.18 13.17 50.03
N LEU A 457 2.71 14.40 50.25
CA LEU A 457 3.32 15.36 51.18
C LEU A 457 2.83 15.18 52.63
N GLU A 458 1.95 14.21 52.92
CA GLU A 458 1.45 13.98 54.28
C GLU A 458 2.50 13.45 55.26
N GLY A 459 3.56 12.81 54.75
CA GLY A 459 4.69 12.30 55.54
C GLY A 459 5.84 13.29 55.74
N LEU A 460 5.80 14.49 55.15
CA LEU A 460 6.85 15.50 55.32
C LEU A 460 6.62 16.34 56.58
N ALA A 461 7.73 16.67 57.26
CA ALA A 461 7.74 17.40 58.52
C ALA A 461 6.80 18.64 58.49
N PRO A 462 6.10 18.95 59.60
CA PRO A 462 5.09 20.03 59.68
C PRO A 462 5.53 21.40 59.14
N GLU A 463 6.84 21.64 59.09
CA GLU A 463 7.47 22.87 58.60
C GLU A 463 7.36 23.07 57.08
N ILE A 464 7.31 21.98 56.29
CA ILE A 464 7.16 22.03 54.82
C ILE A 464 5.71 22.38 54.46
N LYS A 465 4.72 21.77 55.14
CA LYS A 465 3.28 22.09 54.96
C LYS A 465 2.95 23.56 55.22
N ARG A 466 3.56 24.19 56.22
CA ARG A 466 3.39 25.64 56.49
C ARG A 466 3.95 26.52 55.37
N LYS A 467 5.09 26.15 54.78
CA LYS A 467 5.73 26.93 53.70
C LYS A 467 5.05 26.73 52.35
N THR A 468 4.42 25.58 52.09
CA THR A 468 3.73 25.28 50.83
C THR A 468 2.26 25.72 50.77
N ALA A 469 1.67 26.16 51.89
CA ALA A 469 0.25 26.56 51.96
C ALA A 469 -0.10 27.85 51.20
N SER A 470 0.90 28.63 50.78
CA SER A 470 0.73 29.88 50.02
C SER A 470 0.73 29.70 48.49
N PHE A 471 0.94 28.47 47.99
CA PHE A 471 1.05 28.22 46.56
C PHE A 471 -0.34 28.06 45.90
N LYS A 472 -0.66 28.97 44.96
CA LYS A 472 -1.82 28.80 44.09
C LYS A 472 -1.59 27.63 43.12
N PRO A 473 -2.58 26.75 42.89
CA PRO A 473 -2.49 25.74 41.84
C PRO A 473 -2.32 26.43 40.49
N LEU A 474 -1.19 26.16 39.82
CA LEU A 474 -0.94 26.66 38.47
C LEU A 474 -1.79 25.86 37.48
N ALA A 475 -2.70 26.56 36.81
CA ALA A 475 -3.55 25.99 35.78
C ALA A 475 -2.68 25.57 34.58
N ILE A 476 -2.53 24.26 34.38
CA ILE A 476 -1.84 23.71 33.22
C ILE A 476 -2.88 23.55 32.10
N PRO A 477 -2.75 24.23 30.95
CA PRO A 477 -3.72 24.12 29.87
C PRO A 477 -3.75 22.68 29.30
N ASP A 478 -4.90 22.26 28.78
CA ASP A 478 -5.02 21.03 27.98
C ASP A 478 -4.46 21.30 26.58
N VAL A 479 -3.23 20.87 26.32
CA VAL A 479 -2.55 21.18 25.06
C VAL A 479 -2.49 19.98 24.13
N LYS A 480 -3.20 20.07 22.99
CA LYS A 480 -3.04 19.16 21.85
C LYS A 480 -1.80 19.58 21.05
N ILE A 481 -0.86 18.66 20.79
CA ILE A 481 0.25 18.90 19.86
C ILE A 481 -0.24 18.62 18.44
N SER A 482 -0.63 19.65 17.71
CA SER A 482 -1.05 19.58 16.31
C SER A 482 0.08 19.77 15.31
N ASP A 483 1.18 20.43 15.71
CA ASP A 483 2.26 20.87 14.83
C ASP A 483 3.57 21.21 15.59
N ILE A 484 4.63 21.57 14.84
CA ILE A 484 5.98 21.80 15.36
C ILE A 484 6.13 23.12 16.14
N GLU A 485 5.33 24.13 15.84
CA GLU A 485 5.37 25.43 16.55
C GLU A 485 4.70 25.32 17.92
N SER A 486 3.56 24.62 17.95
CA SER A 486 2.87 24.24 19.18
C SER A 486 3.82 23.49 20.12
N PHE A 487 4.61 22.55 19.59
CA PHE A 487 5.62 21.84 20.38
C PHE A 487 6.71 22.77 20.94
N LYS A 488 7.26 23.69 20.12
CA LYS A 488 8.32 24.64 20.56
C LYS A 488 7.82 25.56 21.67
N LYS A 489 6.56 26.02 21.58
CA LYS A 489 5.92 26.88 22.59
C LYS A 489 5.76 26.18 23.93
N ILE A 490 5.19 24.98 23.93
CA ILE A 490 5.02 24.14 25.13
C ILE A 490 6.37 23.86 25.79
N LYS A 491 7.38 23.48 25.00
CA LYS A 491 8.74 23.23 25.50
C LYS A 491 9.33 24.43 26.26
N LYS A 492 9.09 25.66 25.78
CA LYS A 492 9.58 26.89 26.42
C LYS A 492 8.86 27.15 27.74
N GLU A 493 7.54 27.08 27.75
CA GLU A 493 6.69 27.33 28.93
C GLU A 493 6.95 26.32 30.05
N THR A 494 7.05 25.03 29.73
CA THR A 494 7.36 23.98 30.71
C THR A 494 8.78 24.09 31.27
N SER A 495 9.75 24.55 30.47
CA SER A 495 11.13 24.77 30.94
C SER A 495 11.21 25.89 31.98
N LEU A 496 10.48 26.99 31.77
CA LEU A 496 10.36 28.09 32.72
C LEU A 496 9.68 27.64 34.02
N MET A 497 8.63 26.83 33.91
CA MET A 497 7.93 26.25 35.07
C MET A 497 8.86 25.36 35.92
N CYS A 498 9.61 24.45 35.29
CA CYS A 498 10.56 23.59 36.00
C CYS A 498 11.65 24.41 36.72
N GLN A 499 12.13 25.51 36.12
CA GLN A 499 13.09 26.41 36.76
C GLN A 499 12.51 27.06 38.01
N SER A 500 11.26 27.54 37.94
CA SER A 500 10.57 28.16 39.08
C SER A 500 10.39 27.18 40.24
N ILE A 501 9.99 25.93 39.97
CA ILE A 501 9.81 24.91 41.01
C ILE A 501 11.17 24.55 41.63
N THR A 502 12.19 24.36 40.81
CA THR A 502 13.54 24.01 41.29
C THR A 502 14.12 25.11 42.19
N GLN A 503 13.98 26.39 41.81
CA GLN A 503 14.39 27.52 42.64
C GLN A 503 13.64 27.58 43.97
N THR A 504 12.36 27.25 43.95
CA THR A 504 11.51 27.22 45.15
C THR A 504 11.96 26.15 46.14
N PHE A 505 12.23 24.94 45.67
CA PHE A 505 12.76 23.86 46.53
C PHE A 505 14.14 24.19 47.11
N MET A 506 15.01 24.86 46.34
CA MET A 506 16.30 25.33 46.85
C MET A 506 16.17 26.38 47.96
N ALA A 507 15.13 27.21 47.93
CA ALA A 507 14.87 28.21 48.98
C ALA A 507 14.38 27.56 50.28
N ILE A 508 13.74 26.40 50.21
CA ILE A 508 13.20 25.67 51.36
C ILE A 508 14.29 24.79 52.01
N ASN A 509 15.14 24.14 51.21
CA ASN A 509 16.28 23.35 51.71
C ASN A 509 17.57 23.68 50.94
N PRO A 510 18.46 24.53 51.52
CA PRO A 510 19.70 24.96 50.87
C PRO A 510 20.67 23.83 50.54
N GLN A 511 20.56 22.66 51.20
CA GLN A 511 21.44 21.51 50.97
C GLN A 511 21.15 20.82 49.62
N LEU A 512 19.95 21.00 49.04
CA LEU A 512 19.59 20.49 47.72
C LEU A 512 20.41 21.14 46.58
N LYS A 513 21.09 22.25 46.86
CA LYS A 513 21.94 22.96 45.90
C LYS A 513 23.14 22.13 45.43
N ALA A 514 23.65 21.22 46.27
CA ALA A 514 24.79 20.35 45.96
C ALA A 514 24.43 19.16 45.04
N LEU A 515 23.14 18.80 44.95
CA LEU A 515 22.65 17.65 44.18
C LEU A 515 22.41 17.95 42.69
N ILE A 516 22.46 19.23 42.30
CA ILE A 516 22.09 19.66 40.95
C ILE A 516 23.33 19.75 40.06
N THR A 517 23.54 18.72 39.25
CA THR A 517 24.57 18.69 38.22
C THR A 517 24.03 19.31 36.92
N GLY A 518 23.94 20.64 36.87
CA GLY A 518 23.67 21.36 35.62
C GLY A 518 22.56 22.40 35.64
N GLY A 519 22.69 23.43 36.49
CA GLY A 519 22.05 24.72 36.31
C GLY A 519 20.52 24.72 36.25
N GLY A 520 19.87 24.79 37.43
CA GLY A 520 18.57 25.44 37.67
C GLY A 520 17.31 25.04 36.89
N GLY A 521 17.38 24.18 35.87
CA GLY A 521 16.24 23.77 35.02
C GLY A 521 15.80 22.33 35.19
N MET A 522 15.32 21.70 34.12
CA MET A 522 14.76 20.33 34.12
C MET A 522 15.69 19.28 34.72
N GLY A 523 17.02 19.41 34.52
CA GLY A 523 18.02 18.54 35.14
C GLY A 523 18.11 18.70 36.66
N GLY A 524 17.92 19.91 37.19
CA GLY A 524 17.91 20.15 38.63
C GLY A 524 16.66 19.60 39.31
N MET A 525 15.48 19.72 38.67
CA MET A 525 14.24 19.14 39.19
C MET A 525 14.31 17.60 39.28
N LEU A 526 14.89 16.95 38.27
CA LEU A 526 15.10 15.50 38.23
C LEU A 526 16.02 15.00 39.36
N SER A 527 17.12 15.72 39.60
CA SER A 527 18.04 15.41 40.71
C SER A 527 17.35 15.52 42.06
N ILE A 528 16.47 16.51 42.25
CA ILE A 528 15.71 16.68 43.50
C ILE A 528 14.72 15.52 43.67
N VAL A 529 13.91 15.21 42.65
CA VAL A 529 12.89 14.14 42.73
C VAL A 529 13.54 12.77 42.98
N SER A 530 14.63 12.46 42.26
CA SER A 530 15.34 11.19 42.42
C SER A 530 15.93 10.98 43.82
N GLU A 531 16.38 12.05 44.48
CA GLU A 531 16.93 11.95 45.84
C GLU A 531 15.82 11.74 46.87
N PHE A 532 14.67 12.41 46.70
CA PHE A 532 13.50 12.20 47.55
C PHE A 532 12.99 10.75 47.46
N THR A 533 12.96 10.15 46.26
CA THR A 533 12.55 8.73 46.09
C THR A 533 13.53 7.76 46.76
N ARG A 534 14.83 8.09 46.75
CA ARG A 534 15.88 7.29 47.40
C ARG A 534 15.75 7.28 48.93
N GLN A 535 15.40 8.42 49.51
CA GLN A 535 15.22 8.55 50.96
C GLN A 535 13.98 7.78 51.44
N THR A 536 12.89 7.76 50.65
CA THR A 536 11.68 6.99 50.97
C THR A 536 11.82 5.48 50.81
N ASP A 537 12.69 4.99 49.91
CA ASP A 537 12.96 3.56 49.73
C ASP A 537 13.87 2.96 50.82
N SER A 538 14.64 3.80 51.52
CA SER A 538 15.54 3.36 52.59
C SER A 538 14.81 2.99 53.89
N THR A 539 13.55 3.39 54.04
CA THR A 539 12.74 3.18 55.25
C THR A 539 11.89 1.91 55.23
N THR A 540 11.85 1.12 54.14
CA THR A 540 10.93 -0.03 53.98
C THR A 540 11.61 -1.40 53.91
N LYS A 541 12.91 -1.53 54.21
CA LYS A 541 13.59 -2.84 54.25
C LYS A 541 14.43 -3.05 55.51
N PHE A 542 13.79 -3.24 56.66
CA PHE A 542 14.32 -4.01 57.80
C PHE A 542 13.19 -4.31 58.81
N SER A 543 12.63 -5.53 58.77
CA SER A 543 12.21 -6.31 59.97
C SER A 543 11.33 -7.52 59.61
N SER A 544 11.88 -8.72 59.74
CA SER A 544 11.14 -9.88 60.24
C SER A 544 12.12 -10.74 61.06
N PRO A 545 11.94 -10.88 62.39
CA PRO A 545 12.70 -11.85 63.16
C PRO A 545 12.04 -13.24 63.07
N CYS A 546 12.87 -14.26 62.87
CA CYS A 546 12.58 -15.64 63.26
C CYS A 546 12.25 -15.70 64.76
N THR A 547 11.20 -16.45 65.12
CA THR A 547 11.07 -17.08 66.44
C THR A 547 10.76 -18.56 66.26
N SER A 548 11.54 -19.37 66.96
CA SER A 548 11.54 -20.82 67.09
C SER A 548 10.49 -21.34 68.09
N GLU A 549 10.34 -22.67 68.08
CA GLU A 549 9.67 -23.59 69.05
C GLU A 549 8.17 -23.86 68.77
N ALA A 550 7.68 -25.10 68.62
CA ALA A 550 8.19 -26.44 68.95
C ALA A 550 7.88 -27.49 67.86
#